data_AF-A0A849RTP0-F1
#
_entry.id   AF-A0A849RTP0-F1
#
_cell.length_a   1.000
_cell.length_b   1.000
_cell.length_c   1.000
_cell.angle_alpha   90.00
_cell.angle_beta   90.00
_cell.angle_gamma   90.00
#
_symmetry.space_group_name_H-M   'P 1'
#
loop_
_entity.id
_entity.type
_entity.pdbx_description
1 polymer ?
#
loop_
_entity_poly.entity_id
_entity_poly.type
_entity_poly.pdbx_seq_one_letter_code
_entity_poly.pdbx_strand_id
1 'polypeptide(L)'
;MANTRESDSKTEKERRVDKKDRERASNSLPAACGLIVLWLALLAGCSSIPQVPTNHIVMFSGRGNPVDPTGNIGCADEPAPCNGSHFWLTAYPEMERSKYDHYLSNLFEAMKRDAPVVGGKRRLLIFIHGGLNTQVGTIERAAELHKSIEAAGYFPIFVNWQSSLVSSYLDHLLYMRKGQDMGALGVPLAPFYLLADIARSVARAPVVWAFQFWNNIRSIPFITTQSKTDATRIAADIKREGIIDLVEGEDKRDTAEMVLSGFSWLVTAPTKILTAPFIDAFGKSAWEIMLRRTDLLYHTDGEFSTESDVAKRAHDEKGYQHVLADGGLSVFMRRLQDEVARNGGADAWDITLVGHSMGTIVLNRMVHDFGTSPSGTMPFNRIAYMAAAATVKDYEDNIFPYLAKNRHAQFYHLTLHARAEVRDRWEPIRYVDLPPRGSLLVWVDEFLANPGTLHDRTAGRITNLIAALHNTPEELRHRIHIKEFNAGVSAQDTDPQGHGQFSTPFSFWKQECWQPKSPSSSTCFTER
;
A
#
# COMPACT_ATOMS: atom_id res chain seq x y z
N MET A 1 -14.30 87.72 1.48
CA MET A 1 -13.88 87.66 0.06
C MET A 1 -13.00 86.41 -0.12
N ALA A 2 -13.45 85.51 -1.00
CA ALA A 2 -12.74 84.55 -1.87
C ALA A 2 -11.59 83.63 -1.35
N ASN A 3 -11.82 82.29 -1.50
CA ASN A 3 -11.07 81.26 -2.27
C ASN A 3 -9.51 81.38 -2.41
N THR A 4 -8.66 80.33 -2.41
CA THR A 4 -8.76 79.04 -3.15
C THR A 4 -7.60 78.07 -2.76
N ARG A 5 -7.90 76.75 -2.81
CA ARG A 5 -7.12 75.52 -3.16
C ARG A 5 -5.57 75.45 -3.23
N GLU A 6 -5.03 74.43 -2.52
CA GLU A 6 -4.35 73.20 -3.01
C GLU A 6 -2.99 73.28 -3.77
N SER A 7 -1.95 72.59 -3.27
CA SER A 7 -1.25 71.55 -4.04
C SER A 7 -0.21 70.79 -3.18
N ASP A 8 -0.44 69.48 -3.13
CA ASP A 8 0.38 68.44 -2.52
C ASP A 8 1.29 67.87 -3.63
N SER A 9 2.61 68.00 -3.46
CA SER A 9 3.61 67.60 -4.47
C SER A 9 4.69 66.72 -3.81
N LYS A 10 4.30 65.49 -3.46
CA LYS A 10 5.25 64.38 -3.32
C LYS A 10 5.19 63.52 -4.58
N THR A 11 6.27 63.61 -5.34
CA THR A 11 6.53 63.11 -6.68
C THR A 11 6.22 61.62 -6.85
N GLU A 12 5.40 61.34 -7.86
CA GLU A 12 4.96 60.01 -8.34
C GLU A 12 6.10 59.02 -8.64
N LYS A 13 7.34 59.52 -8.74
CA LYS A 13 8.55 58.74 -9.00
C LYS A 13 9.01 57.93 -7.78
N GLU A 14 8.90 58.47 -6.57
CA GLU A 14 9.27 57.73 -5.33
C GLU A 14 8.24 56.63 -5.02
N ARG A 15 6.95 56.90 -5.28
CA ARG A 15 5.86 55.92 -5.11
C ARG A 15 5.95 54.72 -6.06
N ARG A 16 6.58 54.88 -7.24
CA ARG A 16 6.81 53.76 -8.20
C ARG A 16 8.01 52.90 -7.84
N VAL A 17 9.05 53.44 -7.21
CA VAL A 17 10.22 52.66 -6.76
C VAL A 17 9.82 51.78 -5.58
N ASP A 18 9.12 52.36 -4.60
CA ASP A 18 8.68 51.66 -3.38
C ASP A 18 7.66 50.55 -3.66
N LYS A 19 6.82 50.71 -4.70
CA LYS A 19 5.88 49.68 -5.15
C LYS A 19 6.58 48.52 -5.89
N LYS A 20 7.62 48.83 -6.67
CA LYS A 20 8.40 47.83 -7.44
C LYS A 20 9.32 47.01 -6.54
N ASP A 21 9.85 47.61 -5.46
CA ASP A 21 10.62 46.91 -4.45
C ASP A 21 9.73 46.07 -3.50
N ARG A 22 8.50 46.54 -3.19
CA ARG A 22 7.50 45.72 -2.48
C ARG A 22 6.98 44.53 -3.31
N GLU A 23 6.78 44.68 -4.62
CA GLU A 23 6.40 43.57 -5.51
C GLU A 23 7.54 42.56 -5.73
N ARG A 24 8.82 43.00 -5.73
CA ARG A 24 9.98 42.09 -5.72
C ARG A 24 10.16 41.37 -4.38
N ALA A 25 9.86 42.02 -3.27
CA ALA A 25 9.91 41.39 -1.94
C ALA A 25 8.78 40.36 -1.73
N SER A 26 7.57 40.60 -2.24
CA SER A 26 6.46 39.64 -2.10
C SER A 26 6.60 38.42 -3.03
N ASN A 27 7.26 38.57 -4.18
CA ASN A 27 7.51 37.48 -5.13
C ASN A 27 8.74 36.64 -4.79
N SER A 28 9.61 37.10 -3.87
CA SER A 28 10.81 36.38 -3.43
C SER A 28 10.58 35.52 -2.19
N LEU A 29 9.59 35.82 -1.34
CA LEU A 29 9.23 34.96 -0.20
C LEU A 29 8.74 33.56 -0.58
N PRO A 30 7.82 33.36 -1.54
CA PRO A 30 7.38 32.01 -1.92
C PRO A 30 8.49 31.21 -2.62
N ALA A 31 9.37 31.89 -3.38
CA ALA A 31 10.54 31.27 -4.02
C ALA A 31 11.62 30.87 -3.00
N ALA A 32 11.88 31.72 -2.00
CA ALA A 32 12.82 31.43 -0.91
C ALA A 32 12.29 30.34 0.04
N CYS A 33 11.00 30.35 0.37
CA CYS A 33 10.36 29.26 1.12
C CYS A 33 10.38 27.94 0.32
N GLY A 34 10.15 27.98 -1.00
CA GLY A 34 10.26 26.81 -1.87
C GLY A 34 11.67 26.21 -1.89
N LEU A 35 12.70 27.06 -1.96
CA LEU A 35 14.11 26.64 -1.89
C LEU A 35 14.50 26.07 -0.53
N ILE A 36 14.01 26.65 0.58
CA ILE A 36 14.25 26.14 1.93
C ILE A 36 13.56 24.79 2.15
N VAL A 37 12.34 24.61 1.64
CA VAL A 37 11.62 23.32 1.68
C VAL A 37 12.33 22.27 0.81
N LEU A 38 12.83 22.65 -0.36
CA LEU A 38 13.63 21.75 -1.21
C LEU A 38 14.94 21.34 -0.53
N TRP A 39 15.63 22.29 0.12
CA TRP A 39 16.85 22.03 0.90
C TRP A 39 16.59 21.17 2.14
N LEU A 40 15.50 21.40 2.87
CA LEU A 40 15.10 20.57 4.01
C LEU A 40 14.69 19.15 3.56
N ALA A 41 14.03 19.01 2.42
CA ALA A 41 13.70 17.70 1.83
C ALA A 41 14.95 16.93 1.34
N LEU A 42 15.97 17.64 0.86
CA LEU A 42 17.27 17.07 0.50
C LEU A 42 18.07 16.62 1.74
N LEU A 43 18.07 17.41 2.82
CA LEU A 43 18.78 17.09 4.07
C LEU A 43 18.10 15.99 4.89
N ALA A 44 16.76 15.92 4.86
CA ALA A 44 15.99 14.86 5.53
C ALA A 44 15.92 13.54 4.73
N GLY A 45 16.41 13.54 3.49
CA GLY A 45 16.24 12.40 2.59
C GLY A 45 17.28 11.30 2.73
N CYS A 46 18.43 11.58 3.33
CA CYS A 46 19.50 10.60 3.55
C CYS A 46 19.31 9.92 4.91
N SER A 47 18.98 8.62 4.92
CA SER A 47 18.97 7.82 6.14
C SER A 47 20.15 6.83 6.16
N SER A 48 20.75 6.68 7.33
CA SER A 48 21.72 5.63 7.62
C SER A 48 20.99 4.52 8.34
N ILE A 49 20.72 3.41 7.65
CA ILE A 49 20.12 2.22 8.25
C ILE A 49 21.29 1.35 8.73
N PRO A 50 21.52 1.21 10.05
CA PRO A 50 22.78 0.67 10.57
C PRO A 50 23.05 -0.78 10.17
N GLN A 51 22.00 -1.61 10.01
CA GLN A 51 22.10 -2.95 9.43
C GLN A 51 20.81 -3.33 8.70
N VAL A 52 20.91 -3.56 7.39
CA VAL A 52 19.81 -4.05 6.56
C VAL A 52 19.69 -5.57 6.72
N PRO A 53 18.53 -6.14 7.12
CA PRO A 53 18.36 -7.57 7.31
C PRO A 53 18.17 -8.28 5.95
N THR A 54 19.25 -8.40 5.16
CA THR A 54 19.22 -8.95 3.79
C THR A 54 18.68 -10.38 3.72
N ASN A 55 18.86 -11.19 4.77
CA ASN A 55 18.31 -12.55 4.82
C ASN A 55 16.79 -12.59 4.96
N HIS A 56 16.13 -11.44 5.17
CA HIS A 56 14.70 -11.32 5.38
C HIS A 56 14.02 -10.43 4.34
N ILE A 57 14.73 -9.91 3.33
CA ILE A 57 14.15 -8.98 2.36
C ILE A 57 14.32 -9.53 0.95
N VAL A 58 13.27 -9.48 0.15
CA VAL A 58 13.37 -9.49 -1.31
C VAL A 58 12.82 -8.16 -1.81
N MET A 59 13.58 -7.44 -2.64
CA MET A 59 13.22 -6.10 -3.06
C MET A 59 13.22 -5.96 -4.58
N PHE A 60 12.23 -5.23 -5.11
CA PHE A 60 12.01 -5.09 -6.55
C PHE A 60 11.89 -3.62 -6.99
N SER A 61 12.37 -3.33 -8.20
CA SER A 61 12.24 -2.02 -8.85
C SER A 61 10.82 -1.78 -9.36
N GLY A 62 10.56 -0.56 -9.84
CA GLY A 62 9.31 -0.21 -10.51
C GLY A 62 9.08 -0.94 -11.86
N ARG A 63 10.05 -1.74 -12.32
CA ARG A 63 9.97 -2.58 -13.52
C ARG A 63 9.86 -4.07 -13.19
N GLY A 64 9.81 -4.44 -11.91
CA GLY A 64 9.75 -5.84 -11.47
C GLY A 64 11.10 -6.53 -11.34
N ASN A 65 12.20 -5.84 -11.65
CA ASN A 65 13.55 -6.39 -11.55
C ASN A 65 14.02 -6.45 -10.09
N PRO A 66 14.78 -7.47 -9.68
CA PRO A 66 15.33 -7.54 -8.34
C PRO A 66 16.33 -6.41 -8.10
N VAL A 67 16.36 -5.84 -6.91
CA VAL A 67 17.27 -4.75 -6.52
C VAL A 67 17.99 -5.06 -5.21
N ASP A 68 19.20 -4.55 -5.05
CA ASP A 68 19.98 -4.72 -3.82
C ASP A 68 19.44 -3.79 -2.72
N PRO A 69 18.94 -4.31 -1.57
CA PRO A 69 18.36 -3.47 -0.52
C PRO A 69 19.42 -2.75 0.35
N THR A 70 20.71 -2.98 0.15
CA THR A 70 21.77 -2.49 1.06
C THR A 70 22.23 -1.06 0.80
N GLY A 71 21.71 -0.39 -0.23
CA GLY A 71 21.97 1.03 -0.47
C GLY A 71 21.66 1.45 -1.91
N ASN A 72 21.46 2.75 -2.12
CA ASN A 72 21.24 3.34 -3.45
C ASN A 72 22.08 4.59 -3.73
N ILE A 73 22.89 5.04 -2.76
CA ILE A 73 23.90 6.08 -2.94
C ILE A 73 25.26 5.53 -2.52
N GLY A 74 26.29 5.83 -3.32
CA GLY A 74 27.66 5.43 -3.01
C GLY A 74 27.98 3.98 -3.37
N CYS A 75 27.12 3.32 -4.16
CA CYS A 75 27.41 2.02 -4.75
C CYS A 75 28.44 2.23 -5.88
N ALA A 76 29.74 2.05 -5.61
CA ALA A 76 30.74 1.98 -6.67
C ALA A 76 30.59 0.65 -7.42
N ASP A 77 31.03 0.62 -8.69
CA ASP A 77 30.99 -0.55 -9.55
C ASP A 77 31.77 -1.74 -8.94
N GLU A 78 31.06 -2.74 -8.38
CA GLU A 78 31.43 -4.13 -7.99
C GLU A 78 30.90 -4.57 -6.59
N PRO A 79 30.60 -5.88 -6.39
CA PRO A 79 29.25 -6.43 -6.28
C PRO A 79 28.57 -6.26 -4.91
N ALA A 80 27.29 -6.64 -4.84
CA ALA A 80 26.51 -6.61 -3.60
C ALA A 80 27.25 -7.28 -2.42
N PRO A 81 27.03 -6.79 -1.20
CA PRO A 81 26.11 -5.68 -0.88
C PRO A 81 26.71 -4.30 -1.18
N CYS A 82 25.93 -3.41 -1.82
CA CYS A 82 26.30 -2.00 -2.00
C CYS A 82 26.72 -1.34 -0.68
N ASN A 83 26.05 -1.68 0.44
CA ASN A 83 26.32 -1.10 1.78
C ASN A 83 26.41 0.43 1.75
N GLY A 84 25.57 1.06 0.93
CA GLY A 84 25.58 2.48 0.66
C GLY A 84 24.65 3.25 1.60
N SER A 85 24.52 4.55 1.33
CA SER A 85 23.48 5.37 1.97
C SER A 85 22.13 5.16 1.29
N HIS A 86 21.05 5.45 2.02
CA HIS A 86 19.69 5.34 1.52
C HIS A 86 19.09 6.71 1.24
N PHE A 87 18.55 6.91 0.04
CA PHE A 87 17.86 8.14 -0.34
C PHE A 87 16.56 7.86 -1.10
N TRP A 88 15.45 8.36 -0.57
CA TRP A 88 14.11 7.97 -1.02
C TRP A 88 13.74 8.39 -2.45
N LEU A 89 14.43 9.38 -3.03
CA LEU A 89 14.24 9.82 -4.42
C LEU A 89 15.16 9.12 -5.43
N THR A 90 16.19 8.39 -4.98
CA THR A 90 17.10 7.66 -5.87
C THR A 90 16.61 6.23 -6.04
N ALA A 91 16.64 5.71 -7.27
CA ALA A 91 16.30 4.32 -7.54
C ALA A 91 17.40 3.39 -7.00
N TYR A 92 17.03 2.23 -6.45
CA TYR A 92 18.00 1.22 -6.07
C TYR A 92 18.59 0.53 -7.31
N PRO A 93 19.87 0.11 -7.27
CA PRO A 93 20.51 -0.57 -8.38
C PRO A 93 19.86 -1.95 -8.60
N GLU A 94 19.51 -2.23 -9.85
CA GLU A 94 18.98 -3.53 -10.27
C GLU A 94 20.09 -4.59 -10.23
N MET A 95 19.74 -5.79 -9.79
CA MET A 95 20.64 -6.94 -9.72
C MET A 95 20.53 -7.75 -11.01
N GLU A 96 21.68 -8.12 -11.56
CA GLU A 96 21.73 -9.13 -12.60
C GLU A 96 21.19 -10.47 -12.10
N ARG A 97 20.75 -11.32 -13.03
CA ARG A 97 20.10 -12.59 -12.69
C ARG A 97 20.99 -13.53 -11.87
N SER A 98 22.25 -13.70 -12.27
CA SER A 98 23.23 -14.53 -11.55
C SER A 98 23.44 -14.05 -10.10
N LYS A 99 23.48 -12.73 -9.92
CA LYS A 99 23.61 -12.06 -8.62
C LYS A 99 22.38 -12.27 -7.75
N TYR A 100 21.20 -12.12 -8.33
CA TYR A 100 19.96 -12.40 -7.61
C TYR A 100 19.85 -13.87 -7.24
N ASP A 101 20.33 -14.78 -8.08
CA ASP A 101 20.35 -16.21 -7.76
C ASP A 101 21.28 -16.52 -6.57
N HIS A 102 22.45 -15.89 -6.50
CA HIS A 102 23.31 -16.00 -5.32
C HIS A 102 22.66 -15.40 -4.06
N TYR A 103 22.03 -14.24 -4.19
CA TYR A 103 21.30 -13.58 -3.10
C TYR A 103 20.20 -14.49 -2.53
N LEU A 104 19.37 -15.07 -3.39
CA LEU A 104 18.31 -16.00 -2.99
C LEU A 104 18.85 -17.28 -2.35
N SER A 105 19.99 -17.80 -2.82
CA SER A 105 20.63 -18.96 -2.18
C SER A 105 20.99 -18.66 -0.72
N ASN A 106 21.60 -17.50 -0.46
CA ASN A 106 21.92 -17.08 0.90
C ASN A 106 20.68 -16.89 1.78
N LEU A 107 19.63 -16.28 1.22
CA LEU A 107 18.34 -16.13 1.89
C LEU A 107 17.73 -17.49 2.26
N PHE A 108 17.71 -18.45 1.33
CA PHE A 108 17.15 -19.78 1.59
C PHE A 108 18.01 -20.62 2.53
N GLU A 109 19.34 -20.46 2.52
CA GLU A 109 20.19 -21.09 3.55
C GLU A 109 19.91 -20.52 4.94
N ALA A 110 19.76 -19.19 5.06
CA ALA A 110 19.34 -18.57 6.32
C ALA A 110 17.95 -19.05 6.76
N MET A 111 16.98 -19.10 5.83
CA MET A 111 15.65 -19.62 6.09
C MET A 111 15.69 -21.07 6.61
N LYS A 112 16.48 -21.96 6.02
CA LYS A 112 16.59 -23.35 6.46
C LYS A 112 17.24 -23.49 7.84
N ARG A 113 18.25 -22.65 8.12
CA ARG A 113 19.02 -22.65 9.36
C ARG A 113 18.23 -22.06 10.53
N ASP A 114 17.58 -20.92 10.29
CA ASP A 114 17.06 -20.06 11.35
C ASP A 114 15.53 -20.16 11.52
N ALA A 115 14.80 -20.78 10.57
CA ALA A 115 13.35 -20.91 10.70
C ALA A 115 12.95 -21.76 11.92
N PRO A 116 12.19 -21.18 12.87
CA PRO A 116 11.77 -21.91 14.06
C PRO A 116 10.92 -23.13 13.71
N VAL A 117 11.18 -24.25 14.38
CA VAL A 117 10.40 -25.49 14.23
C VAL A 117 9.36 -25.56 15.36
N VAL A 118 8.09 -25.47 15.02
CA VAL A 118 6.97 -25.57 15.96
C VAL A 118 6.03 -26.67 15.51
N GLY A 119 5.75 -27.64 16.39
CA GLY A 119 4.92 -28.79 16.04
C GLY A 119 5.49 -29.64 14.89
N GLY A 120 6.83 -29.71 14.79
CA GLY A 120 7.52 -30.44 13.72
C GLY A 120 7.62 -29.71 12.38
N LYS A 121 7.08 -28.49 12.26
CA LYS A 121 7.10 -27.70 11.02
C LYS A 121 7.90 -26.40 11.17
N ARG A 122 8.71 -26.07 10.17
CA ARG A 122 9.38 -24.77 10.04
C ARG A 122 8.35 -23.69 9.75
N ARG A 123 8.36 -22.61 10.53
CA ARG A 123 7.42 -21.50 10.39
C ARG A 123 8.01 -20.34 9.60
N LEU A 124 7.32 -20.01 8.51
CA LEU A 124 7.66 -18.87 7.65
C LEU A 124 6.53 -17.85 7.69
N LEU A 125 6.86 -16.56 7.74
CA LEU A 125 5.92 -15.47 7.55
C LEU A 125 6.37 -14.63 6.35
N ILE A 126 5.55 -14.56 5.31
CA ILE A 126 5.79 -13.67 4.16
C ILE A 126 4.88 -12.46 4.30
N PHE A 127 5.48 -11.28 4.45
CA PHE A 127 4.77 -10.02 4.56
C PHE A 127 4.93 -9.20 3.29
N ILE A 128 3.80 -8.75 2.73
CA ILE A 128 3.76 -7.89 1.54
C ILE A 128 3.10 -6.57 1.91
N HIS A 129 3.87 -5.49 1.83
CA HIS A 129 3.40 -4.16 2.22
C HIS A 129 2.47 -3.52 1.17
N GLY A 130 1.76 -2.47 1.59
CA GLY A 130 0.82 -1.70 0.77
C GLY A 130 1.43 -0.66 -0.17
N GLY A 131 0.54 0.10 -0.82
CA GLY A 131 0.88 1.26 -1.65
C GLY A 131 1.41 2.43 -0.82
N LEU A 132 1.91 3.47 -1.49
CA LEU A 132 2.40 4.71 -0.89
C LEU A 132 3.62 4.55 0.04
N ASN A 133 4.40 3.48 -0.11
CA ASN A 133 5.63 3.28 0.66
C ASN A 133 6.86 3.58 -0.22
N THR A 134 7.84 4.29 0.34
CA THR A 134 9.16 4.43 -0.29
C THR A 134 9.95 3.14 -0.06
N GLN A 135 10.86 2.78 -0.98
CA GLN A 135 11.73 1.61 -0.79
C GLN A 135 12.60 1.73 0.46
N VAL A 136 13.01 2.95 0.83
CA VAL A 136 13.73 3.22 2.09
C VAL A 136 12.85 2.88 3.30
N GLY A 137 11.62 3.38 3.34
CA GLY A 137 10.70 3.11 4.46
C GLY A 137 10.30 1.65 4.60
N THR A 138 10.33 0.86 3.52
CA THR A 138 10.07 -0.59 3.60
C THR A 138 11.27 -1.36 4.14
N ILE A 139 12.50 -0.88 3.92
CA ILE A 139 13.71 -1.43 4.55
C ILE A 139 13.74 -1.06 6.04
N GLU A 140 13.44 0.19 6.39
CA GLU A 140 13.34 0.65 7.79
C GLU A 140 12.34 -0.21 8.56
N ARG A 141 11.14 -0.43 8.00
CA ARG A 141 10.14 -1.32 8.59
C ARG A 141 10.64 -2.76 8.78
N ALA A 142 11.33 -3.32 7.78
CA ALA A 142 11.90 -4.66 7.92
C ALA A 142 12.96 -4.72 9.03
N ALA A 143 13.82 -3.70 9.12
CA ALA A 143 14.83 -3.56 10.17
C ALA A 143 14.20 -3.42 11.58
N GLU A 144 13.07 -2.72 11.70
CA GLU A 144 12.32 -2.56 12.94
C GLU A 144 11.59 -3.84 13.38
N LEU A 145 10.96 -4.55 12.43
CA LEU A 145 10.01 -5.62 12.75
C LEU A 145 10.61 -7.03 12.76
N HIS A 146 11.68 -7.30 11.99
CA HIS A 146 12.17 -8.70 11.80
C HIS A 146 12.43 -9.41 13.13
N LYS A 147 13.14 -8.79 14.07
CA LYS A 147 13.47 -9.39 15.38
C LYS A 147 12.24 -9.72 16.20
N SER A 148 11.22 -8.86 16.16
CA SER A 148 9.96 -9.06 16.89
C SER A 148 9.14 -10.21 16.31
N ILE A 149 9.22 -10.41 14.99
CA ILE A 149 8.58 -11.54 14.30
C ILE A 149 9.35 -12.85 14.56
N GLU A 150 10.68 -12.80 14.58
CA GLU A 150 11.54 -13.92 14.97
C GLU A 150 11.28 -14.37 16.41
N ALA A 151 11.19 -13.41 17.33
CA ALA A 151 10.86 -13.66 18.73
C ALA A 151 9.45 -14.29 18.89
N ALA A 152 8.54 -14.05 17.95
CA ALA A 152 7.22 -14.68 17.90
C ALA A 152 7.21 -16.07 17.25
N GLY A 153 8.37 -16.60 16.84
CA GLY A 153 8.51 -17.95 16.32
C GLY A 153 8.29 -18.10 14.82
N TYR A 154 8.63 -17.07 14.03
CA TYR A 154 8.58 -17.10 12.57
C TYR A 154 9.90 -16.65 11.96
N PHE A 155 10.28 -17.21 10.81
CA PHE A 155 11.24 -16.56 9.93
C PHE A 155 10.51 -15.55 9.04
N PRO A 156 10.73 -14.23 9.17
CA PRO A 156 10.06 -13.26 8.32
C PRO A 156 10.76 -13.10 6.96
N ILE A 157 9.98 -13.00 5.90
CA ILE A 157 10.41 -12.52 4.58
C ILE A 157 9.51 -11.33 4.19
N PHE A 158 10.14 -10.17 4.00
CA PHE A 158 9.50 -8.94 3.54
C PHE A 158 9.63 -8.84 2.02
N VAL A 159 8.48 -8.79 1.35
CA VAL A 159 8.38 -8.55 -0.09
C VAL A 159 8.24 -7.05 -0.30
N ASN A 160 9.36 -6.42 -0.64
CA ASN A 160 9.47 -4.98 -0.81
C ASN A 160 9.40 -4.61 -2.30
N TRP A 161 8.52 -3.68 -2.64
CA TRP A 161 8.33 -3.23 -4.02
C TRP A 161 8.18 -1.72 -4.07
N GLN A 162 8.50 -1.12 -5.22
CA GLN A 162 8.45 0.32 -5.39
C GLN A 162 7.00 0.81 -5.53
N SER A 163 6.38 1.16 -4.41
CA SER A 163 4.98 1.56 -4.32
C SER A 163 4.77 3.05 -4.01
N SER A 164 5.83 3.88 -4.09
CA SER A 164 5.75 5.28 -3.72
C SER A 164 4.93 6.09 -4.72
N LEU A 165 3.97 6.88 -4.22
CA LEU A 165 3.12 7.79 -5.00
C LEU A 165 3.93 8.66 -5.95
N VAL A 166 4.99 9.30 -5.43
CA VAL A 166 5.83 10.24 -6.19
C VAL A 166 6.53 9.52 -7.34
N SER A 167 7.22 8.41 -7.06
CA SER A 167 7.88 7.61 -8.09
C SER A 167 6.89 7.09 -9.15
N SER A 168 5.68 6.68 -8.74
CA SER A 168 4.66 6.18 -9.64
C SER A 168 4.13 7.30 -10.54
N TYR A 169 3.93 8.49 -9.99
CA TYR A 169 3.50 9.64 -10.77
C TYR A 169 4.58 10.14 -11.74
N LEU A 170 5.85 10.15 -11.32
CA LEU A 170 6.96 10.49 -12.20
C LEU A 170 7.10 9.50 -13.36
N ASP A 171 6.94 8.20 -13.12
CA ASP A 171 6.91 7.21 -14.19
C ASP A 171 5.73 7.42 -15.15
N HIS A 172 4.55 7.73 -14.63
CA HIS A 172 3.39 8.12 -15.45
C HIS A 172 3.73 9.33 -16.33
N LEU A 173 4.37 10.36 -15.78
CA LEU A 173 4.71 11.55 -16.54
C LEU A 173 5.81 11.31 -17.57
N LEU A 174 6.86 10.57 -17.22
CA LEU A 174 8.10 10.55 -17.99
C LEU A 174 8.24 9.34 -18.92
N TYR A 175 7.76 8.16 -18.50
CA TYR A 175 8.17 6.90 -19.14
C TYR A 175 7.01 6.03 -19.61
N MET A 176 5.87 6.04 -18.92
CA MET A 176 4.81 5.04 -19.10
C MET A 176 3.69 5.54 -20.02
N ARG A 177 3.36 4.80 -21.08
CA ARG A 177 2.26 5.14 -22.00
C ARG A 177 1.45 3.90 -22.33
N LYS A 178 0.14 3.91 -22.03
CA LYS A 178 -0.81 2.83 -22.37
C LYS A 178 -0.30 1.42 -21.99
N GLY A 179 0.34 1.31 -20.82
CA GLY A 179 0.89 0.05 -20.31
C GLY A 179 2.33 -0.27 -20.74
N GLN A 180 2.93 0.50 -21.65
CA GLN A 180 4.29 0.28 -22.15
C GLN A 180 5.29 1.27 -21.54
N ASP A 181 6.51 0.77 -21.25
CA ASP A 181 7.66 1.63 -20.95
C ASP A 181 8.25 2.17 -22.27
N MET A 182 8.10 3.46 -22.51
CA MET A 182 8.69 4.14 -23.68
C MET A 182 10.12 4.64 -23.42
N GLY A 183 10.65 4.45 -22.20
CA GLY A 183 11.95 4.98 -21.79
C GLY A 183 12.06 6.48 -22.10
N ALA A 184 13.24 6.90 -22.58
CA ALA A 184 13.50 8.31 -22.90
C ALA A 184 12.56 8.93 -23.94
N LEU A 185 11.92 8.12 -24.81
CA LEU A 185 10.96 8.60 -25.81
C LEU A 185 9.66 9.11 -25.19
N GLY A 186 9.34 8.72 -23.95
CA GLY A 186 8.18 9.22 -23.22
C GLY A 186 8.35 10.66 -22.72
N VAL A 187 9.59 11.09 -22.46
CA VAL A 187 9.90 12.36 -21.77
C VAL A 187 9.38 13.59 -22.52
N PRO A 188 9.52 13.70 -23.86
CA PRO A 188 8.96 14.81 -24.63
C PRO A 188 7.43 14.95 -24.51
N LEU A 189 6.72 13.87 -24.16
CA LEU A 189 5.26 13.88 -23.99
C LEU A 189 4.83 14.34 -22.58
N ALA A 190 5.76 14.41 -21.62
CA ALA A 190 5.45 14.73 -20.23
C ALA A 190 4.66 16.05 -20.04
N PRO A 191 4.97 17.16 -20.76
CA PRO A 191 4.21 18.40 -20.61
C PRO A 191 2.73 18.25 -21.00
N PHE A 192 2.43 17.44 -22.01
CA PHE A 192 1.06 17.21 -22.48
C PHE A 192 0.27 16.36 -21.48
N TYR A 193 0.89 15.34 -20.90
CA TYR A 193 0.27 14.52 -19.86
C TYR A 193 0.03 15.31 -18.57
N LEU A 194 1.01 16.11 -18.15
CA LEU A 194 0.86 17.02 -17.02
C LEU A 194 -0.31 17.98 -17.24
N LEU A 195 -0.40 18.60 -18.42
CA LEU A 195 -1.51 19.50 -18.75
C LEU A 195 -2.86 18.77 -18.75
N ALA A 196 -2.92 17.54 -19.30
CA ALA A 196 -4.12 16.72 -19.30
C ALA A 196 -4.58 16.34 -17.88
N ASP A 197 -3.64 16.02 -16.98
CA ASP A 197 -3.94 15.73 -15.59
C ASP A 197 -4.45 16.98 -14.84
N ILE A 198 -3.84 18.15 -15.08
CA ILE A 198 -4.32 19.44 -14.54
C ILE A 198 -5.74 19.74 -15.04
N ALA A 199 -5.99 19.58 -16.34
CA ALA A 199 -7.32 19.80 -16.91
C ALA A 199 -8.36 18.85 -16.30
N ARG A 200 -8.00 17.56 -16.12
CA ARG A 200 -8.84 16.57 -15.46
C ARG A 200 -9.15 16.95 -14.02
N SER A 201 -8.14 17.39 -13.26
CA SER A 201 -8.28 17.87 -11.88
C SER A 201 -9.31 18.99 -11.79
N VAL A 202 -9.21 20.00 -12.65
CA VAL A 202 -10.14 21.14 -12.66
C VAL A 202 -11.56 20.69 -13.04
N ALA A 203 -11.70 19.85 -14.07
CA ALA A 203 -12.99 19.38 -14.55
C ALA A 203 -13.72 18.49 -13.52
N ARG A 204 -12.99 17.66 -12.75
CA ARG A 204 -13.58 16.76 -11.74
C ARG A 204 -13.77 17.40 -10.36
N ALA A 205 -13.19 18.58 -10.11
CA ALA A 205 -13.23 19.23 -8.81
C ALA A 205 -14.64 19.34 -8.18
N PRO A 206 -15.71 19.75 -8.91
CA PRO A 206 -17.04 19.85 -8.30
C PRO A 206 -17.58 18.51 -7.80
N VAL A 207 -17.35 17.43 -8.54
CA VAL A 207 -17.77 16.07 -8.19
C VAL A 207 -17.02 15.59 -6.94
N VAL A 208 -15.69 15.79 -6.93
CA VAL A 208 -14.83 15.43 -5.79
C VAL A 208 -15.24 16.16 -4.51
N TRP A 209 -15.56 17.46 -4.60
CA TRP A 209 -16.04 18.24 -3.45
C TRP A 209 -17.41 17.77 -2.96
N ALA A 210 -18.34 17.47 -3.85
CA ALA A 210 -19.65 16.93 -3.49
C ALA A 210 -19.56 15.58 -2.76
N PHE A 211 -18.71 14.67 -3.26
CA PHE A 211 -18.47 13.38 -2.61
C PHE A 211 -17.83 13.53 -1.23
N GLN A 212 -16.82 14.40 -1.10
CA GLN A 212 -16.23 14.66 0.21
C GLN A 212 -17.24 15.23 1.19
N PHE A 213 -18.05 16.21 0.77
CA PHE A 213 -19.09 16.77 1.62
C PHE A 213 -20.07 15.67 2.09
N TRP A 214 -20.49 14.80 1.17
CA TRP A 214 -21.40 13.71 1.47
C TRP A 214 -20.81 12.65 2.42
N ASN A 215 -19.57 12.22 2.19
CA ASN A 215 -18.87 11.28 3.07
C ASN A 215 -18.67 11.86 4.48
N ASN A 216 -18.39 13.16 4.59
CA ASN A 216 -18.27 13.82 5.88
C ASN A 216 -19.61 13.92 6.60
N ILE A 217 -20.72 14.25 5.91
CA ILE A 217 -22.06 14.22 6.52
C ILE A 217 -22.38 12.82 7.05
N ARG A 218 -22.09 11.77 6.26
CA ARG A 218 -22.29 10.37 6.68
C ARG A 218 -21.50 10.01 7.94
N SER A 219 -20.41 10.72 8.25
CA SER A 219 -19.62 10.49 9.46
C SER A 219 -20.27 11.05 10.74
N ILE A 220 -21.28 11.94 10.62
CA ILE A 220 -21.96 12.61 11.73
C ILE A 220 -23.16 11.75 12.20
N PRO A 221 -23.17 11.29 13.47
CA PRO A 221 -24.14 10.30 13.95
C PRO A 221 -25.58 10.82 14.01
N PHE A 222 -25.81 12.12 14.21
CA PHE A 222 -27.15 12.70 14.33
C PHE A 222 -27.83 12.99 12.98
N ILE A 223 -27.08 13.05 11.89
CA ILE A 223 -27.62 13.33 10.54
C ILE A 223 -27.87 12.02 9.79
N THR A 224 -27.01 11.04 10.00
CA THR A 224 -27.20 9.68 9.52
C THR A 224 -27.21 8.72 10.69
N THR A 225 -28.41 8.36 11.15
CA THR A 225 -28.62 7.06 11.80
C THR A 225 -27.97 6.01 10.91
N GLN A 226 -27.33 4.97 11.50
CA GLN A 226 -26.93 3.77 10.75
C GLN A 226 -28.09 3.48 9.82
N SER A 227 -27.97 3.76 8.51
CA SER A 227 -28.95 3.14 7.64
C SER A 227 -28.72 1.66 7.90
N LYS A 228 -29.80 0.94 8.16
CA LYS A 228 -29.81 -0.51 8.11
C LYS A 228 -29.39 -0.86 6.69
N THR A 229 -28.09 -0.78 6.42
CA THR A 229 -27.52 -1.18 5.15
C THR A 229 -27.79 -2.66 5.01
N ASP A 230 -27.94 -3.13 3.78
CA ASP A 230 -28.10 -4.57 3.56
C ASP A 230 -26.95 -5.35 4.21
N ALA A 231 -25.74 -4.76 4.28
CA ALA A 231 -24.60 -5.30 5.03
C ALA A 231 -24.93 -5.57 6.51
N THR A 232 -25.56 -4.66 7.26
CA THR A 232 -25.91 -4.89 8.67
C THR A 232 -26.92 -6.04 8.84
N ARG A 233 -27.87 -6.17 7.90
CA ARG A 233 -28.84 -7.27 7.90
C ARG A 233 -28.16 -8.60 7.60
N ILE A 234 -27.31 -8.63 6.57
CA ILE A 234 -26.53 -9.80 6.19
C ILE A 234 -25.59 -10.23 7.33
N ALA A 235 -24.93 -9.29 8.00
CA ALA A 235 -24.07 -9.56 9.16
C ALA A 235 -24.84 -10.24 10.30
N ALA A 236 -26.03 -9.73 10.62
CA ALA A 236 -26.90 -10.29 11.64
C ALA A 236 -27.37 -11.72 11.29
N ASP A 237 -27.70 -11.97 10.02
CA ASP A 237 -28.07 -13.29 9.53
C ASP A 237 -26.90 -14.29 9.62
N ILE A 238 -25.71 -13.89 9.17
CA ILE A 238 -24.49 -14.71 9.23
C ILE A 238 -24.15 -15.08 10.68
N LYS A 239 -24.22 -14.10 11.60
CA LYS A 239 -23.96 -14.35 13.03
C LYS A 239 -24.98 -15.29 13.65
N ARG A 240 -26.26 -15.16 13.29
CA ARG A 240 -27.32 -16.07 13.77
C ARG A 240 -27.09 -17.50 13.30
N GLU A 241 -26.62 -17.67 12.07
CA GLU A 241 -26.35 -18.99 11.49
C GLU A 241 -25.02 -19.59 11.95
N GLY A 242 -24.05 -18.76 12.37
CA GLY A 242 -22.76 -19.22 12.87
C GLY A 242 -21.87 -19.88 11.82
N ILE A 243 -22.13 -19.61 10.54
CA ILE A 243 -21.46 -20.26 9.39
C ILE A 243 -20.08 -19.66 9.09
N ILE A 244 -19.89 -18.37 9.36
CA ILE A 244 -18.62 -17.62 9.18
C ILE A 244 -18.27 -16.97 10.51
N ASP A 245 -17.00 -17.03 10.93
CA ASP A 245 -16.54 -16.39 12.16
C ASP A 245 -16.40 -14.87 11.93
N LEU A 246 -17.43 -14.10 12.31
CA LEU A 246 -17.52 -12.66 12.10
C LEU A 246 -17.63 -11.93 13.44
N VAL A 247 -16.66 -11.06 13.70
CA VAL A 247 -16.73 -10.06 14.79
C VAL A 247 -16.86 -8.67 14.19
N GLU A 248 -17.93 -7.98 14.62
CA GLU A 248 -18.17 -6.57 14.26
C GLU A 248 -17.58 -5.70 15.36
N GLY A 249 -16.89 -4.63 14.96
CA GLY A 249 -16.28 -3.68 15.89
C GLY A 249 -17.32 -2.75 16.50
N GLU A 250 -17.08 -2.28 17.71
CA GLU A 250 -17.91 -1.26 18.37
C GLU A 250 -17.40 0.15 18.04
N ASP A 251 -18.35 1.08 17.89
CA ASP A 251 -18.06 2.51 17.90
C ASP A 251 -17.99 3.03 19.34
N LYS A 252 -16.80 3.02 19.94
CA LYS A 252 -16.53 3.39 21.34
C LYS A 252 -16.27 4.89 21.56
N ARG A 253 -16.62 5.72 20.59
CA ARG A 253 -16.47 7.18 20.67
C ARG A 253 -17.47 7.76 21.66
N ASP A 254 -17.06 8.76 22.43
CA ASP A 254 -18.01 9.54 23.21
C ASP A 254 -18.64 10.66 22.35
N THR A 255 -19.72 11.26 22.87
CA THR A 255 -20.45 12.34 22.17
C THR A 255 -19.56 13.55 21.87
N ALA A 256 -18.57 13.85 22.72
CA ALA A 256 -17.67 14.97 22.51
C ALA A 256 -16.67 14.71 21.38
N GLU A 257 -16.12 13.49 21.30
CA GLU A 257 -15.26 13.03 20.21
C GLU A 257 -16.03 13.05 18.88
N MET A 258 -17.29 12.59 18.89
CA MET A 258 -18.17 12.63 17.72
C MET A 258 -18.39 14.07 17.23
N VAL A 259 -18.65 15.01 18.13
CA VAL A 259 -18.89 16.44 17.81
C VAL A 259 -17.59 17.12 17.34
N LEU A 260 -16.47 16.92 18.04
CA LEU A 260 -15.18 17.51 17.70
C LEU A 260 -14.66 17.02 16.35
N SER A 261 -14.87 15.74 16.03
CA SER A 261 -14.59 15.17 14.72
C SER A 261 -15.36 15.88 13.59
N GLY A 262 -16.62 16.25 13.82
CA GLY A 262 -17.43 17.03 12.88
C GLY A 262 -16.90 18.46 12.71
N PHE A 263 -16.59 19.15 13.81
CA PHE A 263 -16.11 20.55 13.77
C PHE A 263 -14.70 20.72 13.18
N SER A 264 -13.78 19.79 13.45
CA SER A 264 -12.42 19.82 12.89
C SER A 264 -12.39 19.75 11.36
N TRP A 265 -13.44 19.23 10.72
CA TRP A 265 -13.57 19.28 9.27
C TRP A 265 -13.79 20.71 8.77
N LEU A 266 -14.67 21.49 9.40
CA LEU A 266 -14.97 22.87 8.97
C LEU A 266 -13.72 23.74 8.97
N VAL A 267 -12.85 23.54 9.96
CA VAL A 267 -11.57 24.25 10.08
C VAL A 267 -10.60 23.87 8.94
N THR A 268 -10.63 22.61 8.50
CA THR A 268 -9.73 22.05 7.48
C THR A 268 -10.35 22.02 6.07
N ALA A 269 -11.59 22.47 5.92
CA ALA A 269 -12.32 22.43 4.66
C ALA A 269 -11.65 23.29 3.56
N PRO A 270 -11.16 24.52 3.82
CA PRO A 270 -10.51 25.32 2.79
C PRO A 270 -9.27 24.66 2.19
N THR A 271 -8.42 24.02 3.01
CA THR A 271 -7.25 23.30 2.53
C THR A 271 -7.64 22.09 1.70
N LYS A 272 -8.67 21.34 2.12
CA LYS A 272 -9.18 20.16 1.40
C LYS A 272 -9.81 20.48 0.05
N ILE A 273 -10.50 21.62 -0.06
CA ILE A 273 -11.05 22.11 -1.33
C ILE A 273 -9.91 22.33 -2.34
N LEU A 274 -8.75 22.82 -1.89
CA LEU A 274 -7.59 23.08 -2.75
C LEU A 274 -6.83 21.80 -3.12
N THR A 275 -6.63 20.88 -2.19
CA THR A 275 -5.76 19.70 -2.37
C THR A 275 -6.47 18.48 -2.95
N ALA A 276 -7.78 18.33 -2.74
CA ALA A 276 -8.48 17.12 -3.12
C ALA A 276 -8.55 16.87 -4.63
N PRO A 277 -8.81 17.87 -5.49
CA PRO A 277 -8.78 17.65 -6.94
C PRO A 277 -7.38 17.25 -7.43
N PHE A 278 -6.33 17.79 -6.79
CA PHE A 278 -4.94 17.41 -7.06
C PHE A 278 -4.74 15.91 -6.73
N ILE A 279 -5.17 15.47 -5.55
CA ILE A 279 -5.06 14.06 -5.16
C ILE A 279 -5.89 13.14 -6.06
N ASP A 280 -7.09 13.53 -6.50
CA ASP A 280 -7.90 12.75 -7.46
C ASP A 280 -7.18 12.57 -8.80
N ALA A 281 -6.70 13.65 -9.42
CA ALA A 281 -6.10 13.58 -10.75
C ALA A 281 -4.72 12.92 -10.75
N PHE A 282 -3.83 13.34 -9.85
CA PHE A 282 -2.46 12.82 -9.79
C PHE A 282 -2.40 11.47 -9.09
N GLY A 283 -3.26 11.25 -8.09
CA GLY A 283 -3.39 9.97 -7.40
C GLY A 283 -3.89 8.87 -8.33
N LYS A 284 -4.85 9.15 -9.22
CA LYS A 284 -5.34 8.15 -10.17
C LYS A 284 -4.24 7.66 -11.11
N SER A 285 -3.51 8.60 -11.73
CA SER A 285 -2.37 8.26 -12.60
C SER A 285 -1.30 7.46 -11.85
N ALA A 286 -0.99 7.84 -10.61
CA ALA A 286 -0.05 7.10 -9.77
C ALA A 286 -0.57 5.71 -9.37
N TRP A 287 -1.87 5.58 -9.10
CA TRP A 287 -2.55 4.34 -8.77
C TRP A 287 -2.47 3.33 -9.92
N GLU A 288 -2.72 3.76 -11.16
CA GLU A 288 -2.60 2.91 -12.35
C GLU A 288 -1.16 2.38 -12.52
N ILE A 289 -0.15 3.21 -12.23
CA ILE A 289 1.25 2.76 -12.24
C ILE A 289 1.54 1.79 -11.09
N MET A 290 1.01 2.02 -9.88
CA MET A 290 1.17 1.07 -8.79
C MET A 290 0.52 -0.29 -9.12
N LEU A 291 -0.66 -0.31 -9.75
CA LEU A 291 -1.28 -1.54 -10.25
C LEU A 291 -0.39 -2.24 -11.29
N ARG A 292 0.12 -1.50 -12.28
CA ARG A 292 1.09 -2.03 -13.25
C ARG A 292 2.29 -2.66 -12.55
N ARG A 293 2.84 -1.99 -11.53
CA ARG A 293 3.98 -2.51 -10.77
C ARG A 293 3.66 -3.79 -10.01
N THR A 294 2.43 -3.97 -9.51
CA THR A 294 2.04 -5.25 -8.89
C THR A 294 2.05 -6.42 -9.88
N ASP A 295 1.73 -6.16 -11.16
CA ASP A 295 1.82 -7.15 -12.23
C ASP A 295 3.28 -7.42 -12.63
N LEU A 296 4.08 -6.37 -12.75
CA LEU A 296 5.51 -6.47 -13.11
C LEU A 296 6.34 -7.28 -12.11
N LEU A 297 5.93 -7.35 -10.84
CA LEU A 297 6.55 -8.25 -9.86
C LEU A 297 6.56 -9.70 -10.36
N TYR A 298 5.55 -10.07 -11.14
CA TYR A 298 5.38 -11.40 -11.72
C TYR A 298 5.82 -11.47 -13.17
N HIS A 299 5.39 -10.51 -14.00
CA HIS A 299 5.56 -10.52 -15.45
C HIS A 299 6.27 -9.26 -15.95
N THR A 300 7.51 -9.37 -16.40
CA THR A 300 8.25 -8.23 -16.96
C THR A 300 7.84 -7.94 -18.40
N ASP A 301 8.02 -6.69 -18.85
CA ASP A 301 7.78 -6.31 -20.26
C ASP A 301 8.61 -7.15 -21.24
N GLY A 302 9.79 -7.64 -20.80
CA GLY A 302 10.65 -8.49 -21.61
C GLY A 302 9.95 -9.76 -22.10
N GLU A 303 9.03 -10.33 -21.31
CA GLU A 303 8.31 -11.55 -21.70
C GLU A 303 7.45 -11.38 -22.96
N PHE A 304 7.02 -10.15 -23.23
CA PHE A 304 6.11 -9.83 -24.33
C PHE A 304 6.83 -9.26 -25.57
N SER A 305 8.16 -9.27 -25.57
CA SER A 305 8.99 -8.80 -26.67
C SER A 305 9.94 -9.89 -27.12
N THR A 306 9.81 -10.35 -28.37
CA THR A 306 10.71 -11.34 -28.98
C THR A 306 12.15 -10.86 -29.04
N GLU A 307 12.38 -9.55 -28.92
CA GLU A 307 13.71 -8.97 -28.91
C GLU A 307 14.39 -8.98 -27.54
N SER A 308 13.67 -9.32 -26.46
CA SER A 308 14.24 -9.37 -25.12
C SER A 308 15.11 -10.60 -24.90
N ASP A 309 16.06 -10.48 -23.97
CA ASP A 309 16.91 -11.61 -23.56
C ASP A 309 16.12 -12.74 -22.88
N VAL A 310 14.98 -12.42 -22.26
CA VAL A 310 14.09 -13.41 -21.64
C VAL A 310 13.41 -14.24 -22.72
N ALA A 311 12.84 -13.58 -23.73
CA ALA A 311 12.14 -14.25 -24.82
C ALA A 311 13.12 -15.04 -25.71
N LYS A 312 14.29 -14.48 -26.01
CA LYS A 312 15.36 -15.14 -26.78
C LYS A 312 15.84 -16.42 -26.09
N ARG A 313 16.16 -16.37 -24.80
CA ARG A 313 16.57 -17.57 -24.03
C ARG A 313 15.50 -18.65 -24.02
N ALA A 314 14.25 -18.28 -23.76
CA ALA A 314 13.15 -19.25 -23.79
C ALA A 314 12.95 -19.84 -25.19
N HIS A 315 13.09 -19.03 -26.25
CA HIS A 315 13.02 -19.50 -27.62
C HIS A 315 14.10 -20.53 -27.94
N ASP A 316 15.35 -20.21 -27.62
CA ASP A 316 16.51 -21.06 -27.89
C ASP A 316 16.41 -22.41 -27.17
N GLU A 317 15.86 -22.42 -25.96
CA GLU A 317 15.71 -23.66 -25.17
C GLU A 317 14.49 -24.50 -25.55
N LYS A 318 13.31 -23.87 -25.70
CA LYS A 318 12.02 -24.59 -25.81
C LYS A 318 11.00 -23.94 -26.77
N GLY A 319 11.19 -22.69 -27.18
CA GLY A 319 10.25 -21.92 -28.00
C GLY A 319 9.52 -20.83 -27.22
N TYR A 320 9.02 -19.80 -27.91
CA TYR A 320 8.35 -18.63 -27.30
C TYR A 320 7.10 -18.99 -26.48
N GLN A 321 6.44 -20.12 -26.77
CA GLN A 321 5.30 -20.61 -25.99
C GLN A 321 5.68 -21.09 -24.56
N HIS A 322 6.98 -21.17 -24.25
CA HIS A 322 7.50 -21.56 -22.94
C HIS A 322 8.22 -20.42 -22.21
N VAL A 323 8.00 -19.16 -22.62
CA VAL A 323 8.45 -18.00 -21.83
C VAL A 323 7.80 -18.10 -20.44
N LEU A 324 8.66 -18.17 -19.42
CA LEU A 324 8.23 -18.19 -18.02
C LEU A 324 8.16 -16.76 -17.49
N ALA A 325 7.27 -16.56 -16.52
CA ALA A 325 7.19 -15.33 -15.74
C ALA A 325 8.57 -14.96 -15.15
N ASP A 326 9.20 -13.88 -15.59
CA ASP A 326 10.57 -13.48 -15.26
C ASP A 326 10.64 -12.33 -14.25
N GLY A 327 9.49 -11.84 -13.77
CA GLY A 327 9.44 -10.90 -12.67
C GLY A 327 10.20 -11.43 -11.45
N GLY A 328 10.91 -10.56 -10.75
CA GLY A 328 11.79 -10.96 -9.65
C GLY A 328 11.07 -11.74 -8.54
N LEU A 329 9.79 -11.45 -8.31
CA LEU A 329 8.97 -12.18 -7.34
C LEU A 329 8.57 -13.57 -7.88
N SER A 330 8.26 -13.70 -9.17
CA SER A 330 8.03 -15.01 -9.81
C SER A 330 9.25 -15.93 -9.68
N VAL A 331 10.44 -15.38 -9.87
CA VAL A 331 11.70 -16.11 -9.72
C VAL A 331 11.91 -16.57 -8.28
N PHE A 332 11.70 -15.68 -7.31
CA PHE A 332 11.73 -16.01 -5.89
C PHE A 332 10.73 -17.12 -5.55
N MET A 333 9.48 -16.98 -5.99
CA MET A 333 8.42 -17.94 -5.64
C MET A 333 8.67 -19.32 -6.23
N ARG A 334 9.14 -19.45 -7.47
CA ARG A 334 9.52 -20.75 -8.02
C ARG A 334 10.65 -21.41 -7.23
N ARG A 335 11.68 -20.65 -6.87
CA ARG A 335 12.77 -21.19 -6.05
C ARG A 335 12.31 -21.55 -4.64
N LEU A 336 11.42 -20.77 -4.05
CA LEU A 336 10.81 -21.10 -2.76
C LEU A 336 9.97 -22.39 -2.85
N GLN A 337 9.17 -22.56 -3.90
CA GLN A 337 8.43 -23.81 -4.16
C GLN A 337 9.37 -25.01 -4.23
N ASP A 338 10.47 -24.89 -4.98
CA ASP A 338 11.45 -25.96 -5.11
C ASP A 338 12.13 -26.28 -3.77
N GLU A 339 12.52 -25.25 -3.00
CA GLU A 339 13.13 -25.45 -1.68
C GLU A 339 12.15 -26.09 -0.69
N VAL A 340 10.90 -25.65 -0.66
CA VAL A 340 9.87 -26.24 0.20
C VAL A 340 9.63 -27.70 -0.21
N ALA A 341 9.48 -27.98 -1.50
CA ALA A 341 9.26 -29.34 -2.01
C ALA A 341 10.42 -30.28 -1.68
N ARG A 342 11.67 -29.84 -1.90
CA ARG A 342 12.88 -30.65 -1.60
C ARG A 342 13.09 -30.89 -0.11
N ASN A 343 12.57 -30.01 0.75
CA ASN A 343 12.78 -30.06 2.20
C ASN A 343 11.50 -30.48 2.96
N GLY A 344 10.73 -31.43 2.42
CA GLY A 344 9.62 -32.09 3.13
C GLY A 344 8.23 -31.49 2.89
N GLY A 345 8.10 -30.50 1.99
CA GLY A 345 6.83 -29.99 1.52
C GLY A 345 5.87 -29.54 2.63
N ALA A 346 4.59 -29.88 2.48
CA ALA A 346 3.54 -29.50 3.44
C ALA A 346 3.68 -30.15 4.82
N ASP A 347 4.45 -31.24 4.94
CA ASP A 347 4.67 -31.93 6.21
C ASP A 347 5.75 -31.27 7.06
N ALA A 348 6.71 -30.57 6.43
CA ALA A 348 7.82 -29.91 7.09
C ALA A 348 7.68 -28.39 7.22
N TRP A 349 6.74 -27.77 6.49
CA TRP A 349 6.60 -26.31 6.43
C TRP A 349 5.20 -25.81 6.79
N ASP A 350 5.16 -24.66 7.47
CA ASP A 350 3.95 -23.93 7.81
C ASP A 350 4.14 -22.44 7.45
N ILE A 351 3.51 -22.01 6.35
CA ILE A 351 3.72 -20.68 5.78
C ILE A 351 2.49 -19.80 6.06
N THR A 352 2.76 -18.62 6.63
CA THR A 352 1.78 -17.56 6.88
C THR A 352 1.99 -16.44 5.88
N LEU A 353 0.96 -16.07 5.12
CA LEU A 353 0.98 -14.96 4.19
C LEU A 353 0.23 -13.77 4.79
N VAL A 354 0.82 -12.59 4.77
CA VAL A 354 0.19 -11.37 5.27
C VAL A 354 0.32 -10.27 4.22
N GLY A 355 -0.81 -9.81 3.70
CA GLY A 355 -0.87 -8.69 2.76
C GLY A 355 -1.51 -7.48 3.41
N HIS A 356 -0.85 -6.32 3.35
CA HIS A 356 -1.44 -5.04 3.75
C HIS A 356 -1.83 -4.21 2.54
N SER A 357 -3.07 -3.71 2.48
CA SER A 357 -3.52 -2.81 1.41
C SER A 357 -3.21 -3.35 0.01
N MET A 358 -2.48 -2.64 -0.85
CA MET A 358 -2.10 -3.16 -2.18
C MET A 358 -1.24 -4.44 -2.14
N GLY A 359 -0.60 -4.74 -1.02
CA GLY A 359 0.08 -6.01 -0.81
C GLY A 359 -0.87 -7.21 -0.93
N THR A 360 -2.18 -7.02 -0.72
CA THR A 360 -3.18 -8.08 -0.96
C THR A 360 -3.40 -8.38 -2.45
N ILE A 361 -3.21 -7.39 -3.34
CA ILE A 361 -3.27 -7.58 -4.80
C ILE A 361 -2.10 -8.47 -5.23
N VAL A 362 -0.90 -8.15 -4.73
CA VAL A 362 0.30 -8.96 -4.94
C VAL A 362 0.09 -10.37 -4.36
N LEU A 363 -0.44 -10.49 -3.15
CA LEU A 363 -0.71 -11.77 -2.49
C LEU A 363 -1.69 -12.63 -3.28
N ASN A 364 -2.78 -12.05 -3.82
CA ASN A 364 -3.75 -12.78 -4.64
C ASN A 364 -3.07 -13.51 -5.80
N ARG A 365 -2.25 -12.78 -6.55
CA ARG A 365 -1.50 -13.36 -7.65
C ARG A 365 -0.49 -14.41 -7.18
N MET A 366 0.16 -14.18 -6.03
CA MET A 366 1.07 -15.17 -5.41
C MET A 366 0.35 -16.50 -5.13
N VAL A 367 -0.83 -16.44 -4.53
CA VAL A 367 -1.63 -17.61 -4.17
C VAL A 367 -2.17 -18.30 -5.42
N HIS A 368 -2.65 -17.53 -6.40
CA HIS A 368 -3.17 -18.07 -7.65
C HIS A 368 -2.09 -18.80 -8.46
N ASP A 369 -0.96 -18.15 -8.70
CA ASP A 369 0.09 -18.67 -9.59
C ASP A 369 1.00 -19.69 -8.89
N PHE A 370 1.26 -19.51 -7.59
CA PHE A 370 2.25 -20.29 -6.84
C PHE A 370 1.67 -21.08 -5.66
N GLY A 371 0.36 -21.01 -5.41
CA GLY A 371 -0.29 -21.83 -4.37
C GLY A 371 -0.27 -23.32 -4.70
N THR A 372 -0.22 -23.68 -5.98
CA THR A 372 -0.08 -25.06 -6.44
C THR A 372 1.00 -25.20 -7.50
N SER A 373 1.77 -26.27 -7.41
CA SER A 373 2.79 -26.66 -8.38
C SER A 373 2.61 -28.12 -8.79
N PRO A 374 3.29 -28.60 -9.86
CA PRO A 374 3.35 -30.03 -10.16
C PRO A 374 3.87 -30.88 -8.99
N SER A 375 4.69 -30.30 -8.12
CA SER A 375 5.26 -30.96 -6.93
C SER A 375 4.31 -30.97 -5.73
N GLY A 376 3.14 -30.32 -5.83
CA GLY A 376 2.12 -30.29 -4.79
C GLY A 376 1.65 -28.89 -4.43
N THR A 377 0.78 -28.82 -3.42
CA THR A 377 0.21 -27.59 -2.86
C THR A 377 1.18 -26.95 -1.88
N MET A 378 1.47 -25.66 -2.05
CA MET A 378 2.26 -24.90 -1.09
C MET A 378 1.52 -24.81 0.25
N PRO A 379 2.19 -24.96 1.41
CA PRO A 379 1.54 -24.96 2.71
C PRO A 379 1.27 -23.55 3.24
N PHE A 380 0.56 -22.72 2.46
CA PHE A 380 0.01 -21.44 2.93
C PHE A 380 -1.19 -21.72 3.85
N ASN A 381 -0.89 -22.04 5.11
CA ASN A 381 -1.90 -22.49 6.07
C ASN A 381 -2.68 -21.33 6.69
N ARG A 382 -2.11 -20.12 6.68
CA ARG A 382 -2.75 -18.91 7.19
C ARG A 382 -2.53 -17.76 6.21
N ILE A 383 -3.61 -17.14 5.77
CA ILE A 383 -3.58 -15.99 4.86
C ILE A 383 -4.33 -14.83 5.51
N ALA A 384 -3.64 -13.72 5.74
CA ALA A 384 -4.17 -12.55 6.43
C ALA A 384 -4.22 -11.34 5.49
N TYR A 385 -5.40 -10.75 5.37
CA TYR A 385 -5.65 -9.51 4.66
C TYR A 385 -5.82 -8.38 5.64
N MET A 386 -4.95 -7.39 5.58
CA MET A 386 -5.04 -6.19 6.42
C MET A 386 -5.42 -5.00 5.58
N ALA A 387 -6.62 -4.46 5.81
CA ALA A 387 -7.18 -3.36 5.04
C ALA A 387 -6.97 -3.55 3.52
N ALA A 388 -7.44 -4.69 3.00
CA ALA A 388 -7.18 -5.14 1.63
C ALA A 388 -7.61 -4.12 0.55
N ALA A 389 -6.68 -3.78 -0.34
CA ALA A 389 -6.99 -2.97 -1.52
C ALA A 389 -7.34 -3.82 -2.75
N ALA A 390 -7.19 -5.14 -2.66
CA ALA A 390 -7.72 -6.06 -3.65
C ALA A 390 -9.25 -5.91 -3.75
N THR A 391 -9.79 -6.10 -4.96
CA THR A 391 -11.24 -6.09 -5.15
C THR A 391 -11.86 -7.32 -4.49
N VAL A 392 -13.16 -7.24 -4.17
CA VAL A 392 -13.93 -8.40 -3.71
C VAL A 392 -13.82 -9.54 -4.73
N LYS A 393 -13.96 -9.22 -6.02
CA LYS A 393 -13.80 -10.19 -7.11
C LYS A 393 -12.44 -10.87 -7.09
N ASP A 394 -11.35 -10.10 -7.03
CA ASP A 394 -10.00 -10.68 -7.04
C ASP A 394 -9.79 -11.58 -5.82
N TYR A 395 -10.32 -11.21 -4.66
CA TYR A 395 -10.30 -12.09 -3.49
C TYR A 395 -11.01 -13.43 -3.78
N GLU A 396 -12.26 -13.39 -4.26
CA GLU A 396 -13.05 -14.58 -4.54
C GLU A 396 -12.37 -15.49 -5.58
N ASP A 397 -11.93 -14.89 -6.71
CA ASP A 397 -11.37 -15.60 -7.86
C ASP A 397 -10.00 -16.23 -7.55
N ASN A 398 -9.19 -15.62 -6.69
CA ASN A 398 -7.83 -16.11 -6.41
C ASN A 398 -7.74 -16.96 -5.13
N ILE A 399 -8.52 -16.65 -4.09
CA ILE A 399 -8.41 -17.32 -2.79
C ILE A 399 -9.27 -18.58 -2.72
N PHE A 400 -10.52 -18.55 -3.20
CA PHE A 400 -11.42 -19.71 -3.07
C PHE A 400 -10.87 -20.96 -3.75
N PRO A 401 -10.31 -20.91 -4.98
CA PRO A 401 -9.72 -22.09 -5.60
C PRO A 401 -8.55 -22.66 -4.80
N TYR A 402 -7.74 -21.80 -4.17
CA TYR A 402 -6.65 -22.25 -3.32
C TYR A 402 -7.15 -22.91 -2.04
N LEU A 403 -8.11 -22.31 -1.34
CA LEU A 403 -8.70 -22.89 -0.14
C LEU A 403 -9.37 -24.24 -0.44
N ALA A 404 -10.03 -24.39 -1.58
CA ALA A 404 -10.62 -25.66 -2.00
C ALA A 404 -9.57 -26.78 -2.14
N LYS A 405 -8.37 -26.45 -2.65
CA LYS A 405 -7.25 -27.39 -2.80
C LYS A 405 -6.48 -27.63 -1.49
N ASN A 406 -6.25 -26.60 -0.68
CA ASN A 406 -5.60 -26.72 0.63
C ASN A 406 -6.64 -26.74 1.77
N ARG A 407 -7.01 -27.94 2.24
CA ARG A 407 -8.00 -28.11 3.31
C ARG A 407 -7.56 -27.58 4.68
N HIS A 408 -6.27 -27.36 4.89
CA HIS A 408 -5.73 -26.84 6.15
C HIS A 408 -5.64 -25.32 6.18
N ALA A 409 -5.75 -24.66 5.03
CA ALA A 409 -5.65 -23.21 4.93
C ALA A 409 -6.84 -22.51 5.60
N GLN A 410 -6.51 -21.48 6.38
CA GLN A 410 -7.42 -20.55 7.05
C GLN A 410 -7.20 -19.14 6.48
N PHE A 411 -8.28 -18.42 6.24
CA PHE A 411 -8.25 -17.09 5.65
C PHE A 411 -8.83 -16.05 6.62
N TYR A 412 -8.18 -14.89 6.73
CA TYR A 412 -8.55 -13.86 7.69
C TYR A 412 -8.64 -12.49 7.03
N HIS A 413 -9.78 -11.82 7.18
CA HIS A 413 -9.98 -10.42 6.85
C HIS A 413 -9.90 -9.55 8.10
N LEU A 414 -8.97 -8.60 8.08
CA LEU A 414 -8.77 -7.57 9.09
C LEU A 414 -9.15 -6.22 8.52
N THR A 415 -10.22 -5.64 9.07
CA THR A 415 -10.84 -4.41 8.55
C THR A 415 -10.94 -3.36 9.64
N LEU A 416 -10.70 -2.10 9.30
CA LEU A 416 -11.06 -1.00 10.19
C LEU A 416 -12.58 -0.96 10.34
N HIS A 417 -13.03 -0.43 11.47
CA HIS A 417 -14.43 -0.05 11.64
C HIS A 417 -14.88 0.88 10.51
N ALA A 418 -16.10 0.71 9.99
CA ALA A 418 -16.62 1.54 8.89
C ALA A 418 -16.55 3.06 9.17
N ARG A 419 -16.65 3.48 10.44
CA ARG A 419 -16.52 4.90 10.85
C ARG A 419 -15.06 5.36 10.94
N ALA A 420 -14.15 4.48 11.37
CA ALA A 420 -12.72 4.78 11.38
C ALA A 420 -12.20 4.93 9.95
N GLU A 421 -12.61 4.05 9.04
CA GLU A 421 -12.33 4.13 7.59
C GLU A 421 -12.67 5.50 7.00
N VAL A 422 -13.90 5.99 7.17
CA VAL A 422 -14.33 7.27 6.55
C VAL A 422 -13.68 8.49 7.20
N ARG A 423 -13.22 8.37 8.45
CA ARG A 423 -12.61 9.45 9.21
C ARG A 423 -11.09 9.50 9.10
N ASP A 424 -10.46 8.43 8.65
CA ASP A 424 -9.00 8.30 8.63
C ASP A 424 -8.34 9.55 8.04
N ARG A 425 -7.25 9.96 8.69
CA ARG A 425 -6.51 11.18 8.38
C ARG A 425 -5.13 10.74 7.90
N TRP A 426 -4.89 10.90 6.61
CA TRP A 426 -3.52 10.83 6.12
C TRP A 426 -2.85 12.19 6.41
N GLU A 427 -1.91 12.24 7.35
CA GLU A 427 -1.20 13.45 7.74
C GLU A 427 0.27 13.36 7.29
N PRO A 428 0.61 13.76 6.04
CA PRO A 428 2.01 13.77 5.57
C PRO A 428 2.87 14.79 6.34
N ILE A 429 2.25 15.81 6.93
CA ILE A 429 2.86 16.76 7.86
C ILE A 429 2.05 16.67 9.16
N ARG A 430 2.72 16.33 10.27
CA ARG A 430 2.08 16.16 11.58
C ARG A 430 1.23 17.39 11.93
N TYR A 431 -0.03 17.16 12.33
CA TYR A 431 -1.01 18.20 12.67
C TYR A 431 -1.60 18.99 11.49
N VAL A 432 -1.29 18.64 10.24
CA VAL A 432 -1.86 19.29 9.04
C VAL A 432 -2.70 18.29 8.24
N ASP A 433 -4.02 18.40 8.39
CA ASP A 433 -5.04 17.59 7.72
C ASP A 433 -5.37 18.19 6.35
N LEU A 434 -4.39 18.11 5.44
CA LEU A 434 -4.47 18.60 4.06
C LEU A 434 -5.24 17.66 3.12
N PRO A 435 -5.08 16.32 3.18
CA PRO A 435 -5.75 15.41 2.24
C PRO A 435 -7.26 15.24 2.51
N PRO A 436 -8.05 14.73 1.54
CA PRO A 436 -9.43 14.31 1.79
C PRO A 436 -9.52 13.36 2.98
N ARG A 437 -10.62 13.39 3.75
CA ARG A 437 -10.83 12.36 4.78
C ARG A 437 -11.22 11.04 4.15
N GLY A 438 -10.88 9.96 4.84
CA GLY A 438 -11.11 8.60 4.40
C GLY A 438 -9.80 7.85 4.30
N SER A 439 -9.84 6.55 4.57
CA SER A 439 -8.73 5.65 4.36
C SER A 439 -8.34 5.66 2.88
N LEU A 440 -7.15 5.14 2.60
CA LEU A 440 -6.75 4.90 1.22
C LEU A 440 -7.77 4.03 0.46
N LEU A 441 -8.48 3.11 1.11
CA LEU A 441 -9.49 2.25 0.47
C LEU A 441 -10.73 3.04 0.05
N VAL A 442 -11.16 4.00 0.87
CA VAL A 442 -12.21 4.95 0.48
C VAL A 442 -11.78 5.74 -0.74
N TRP A 443 -10.52 6.17 -0.79
CA TRP A 443 -10.03 6.89 -1.98
C TRP A 443 -9.94 5.99 -3.21
N VAL A 444 -9.55 4.72 -3.04
CA VAL A 444 -9.56 3.76 -4.15
C VAL A 444 -10.96 3.62 -4.73
N ASP A 445 -11.96 3.31 -3.91
CA ASP A 445 -13.32 3.07 -4.40
C ASP A 445 -13.97 4.32 -5.01
N GLU A 446 -13.69 5.51 -4.48
CA GLU A 446 -14.44 6.73 -4.82
C GLU A 446 -13.69 7.66 -5.80
N PHE A 447 -12.36 7.59 -5.88
CA PHE A 447 -11.54 8.54 -6.67
C PHE A 447 -10.54 7.87 -7.62
N LEU A 448 -9.76 6.90 -7.12
CA LEU A 448 -8.61 6.35 -7.86
C LEU A 448 -9.03 5.26 -8.84
N ALA A 449 -9.88 4.33 -8.39
CA ALA A 449 -10.48 3.30 -9.24
C ALA A 449 -11.80 3.80 -9.84
N ASN A 450 -12.34 3.02 -10.79
CA ASN A 450 -13.64 3.24 -11.40
C ASN A 450 -14.48 1.96 -11.25
N PRO A 451 -14.91 1.57 -10.05
CA PRO A 451 -15.65 0.31 -9.86
C PRO A 451 -16.98 0.36 -10.59
N GLY A 452 -17.23 -0.64 -11.46
CA GLY A 452 -18.50 -0.76 -12.20
C GLY A 452 -19.59 -1.45 -11.39
N THR A 453 -19.19 -2.32 -10.46
CA THR A 453 -20.05 -3.13 -9.60
C THR A 453 -19.54 -3.13 -8.15
N LEU A 454 -20.32 -3.71 -7.23
CA LEU A 454 -19.87 -3.95 -5.86
C LEU A 454 -18.63 -4.88 -5.82
N HIS A 455 -18.55 -5.86 -6.72
CA HIS A 455 -17.44 -6.82 -6.78
C HIS A 455 -16.12 -6.14 -7.16
N ASP A 456 -16.18 -5.01 -7.88
CA ASP A 456 -15.00 -4.23 -8.27
C ASP A 456 -14.52 -3.28 -7.15
N ARG A 457 -15.25 -3.21 -6.02
CA ARG A 457 -14.84 -2.41 -4.86
C ARG A 457 -13.87 -3.18 -3.96
N THR A 458 -13.11 -2.45 -3.15
CA THR A 458 -12.11 -3.01 -2.24
C THR A 458 -12.70 -3.95 -1.18
N ALA A 459 -12.08 -5.12 -1.00
CA ALA A 459 -12.47 -6.14 -0.02
C ALA A 459 -12.09 -5.77 1.43
N GLY A 460 -11.20 -4.78 1.63
CA GLY A 460 -10.79 -4.31 2.96
C GLY A 460 -11.82 -3.45 3.67
N ARG A 461 -12.84 -2.97 2.95
CA ARG A 461 -13.98 -2.25 3.54
C ARG A 461 -15.05 -3.25 3.94
N ILE A 462 -15.35 -3.30 5.24
CA ILE A 462 -16.30 -4.26 5.81
C ILE A 462 -17.68 -4.23 5.13
N THR A 463 -18.15 -3.04 4.73
CA THR A 463 -19.44 -2.87 4.03
C THR A 463 -19.47 -3.50 2.65
N ASN A 464 -18.33 -3.50 1.94
CA ASN A 464 -18.22 -4.14 0.63
C ASN A 464 -18.13 -5.66 0.80
N LEU A 465 -17.28 -6.11 1.74
CA LEU A 465 -17.05 -7.53 2.02
C LEU A 465 -18.32 -8.24 2.46
N ILE A 466 -19.02 -7.73 3.49
CA ILE A 466 -20.22 -8.37 4.05
C ILE A 466 -21.29 -8.56 2.97
N ALA A 467 -21.48 -7.57 2.11
CA ALA A 467 -22.47 -7.64 1.04
C ALA A 467 -22.18 -8.76 0.02
N ALA A 468 -20.92 -9.20 -0.11
CA ALA A 468 -20.50 -10.27 -1.00
C ALA A 468 -20.32 -11.64 -0.32
N LEU A 469 -20.42 -11.74 1.01
CA LEU A 469 -20.14 -12.99 1.73
C LEU A 469 -21.03 -14.16 1.31
N HIS A 470 -22.22 -13.89 0.77
CA HIS A 470 -23.12 -14.91 0.22
C HIS A 470 -22.51 -15.70 -0.95
N ASN A 471 -21.52 -15.15 -1.65
CA ASN A 471 -20.76 -15.84 -2.69
C ASN A 471 -19.79 -16.89 -2.15
N THR A 472 -19.51 -16.87 -0.84
CA THR A 472 -18.59 -17.81 -0.21
C THR A 472 -19.16 -19.24 -0.31
N PRO A 473 -18.45 -20.18 -0.98
CA PRO A 473 -18.87 -21.57 -1.05
C PRO A 473 -19.05 -22.18 0.35
N GLU A 474 -20.11 -22.98 0.54
CA GLU A 474 -20.54 -23.46 1.85
C GLU A 474 -19.42 -24.19 2.60
N GLU A 475 -18.62 -24.98 1.89
CA GLU A 475 -17.49 -25.75 2.40
C GLU A 475 -16.30 -24.88 2.85
N LEU A 476 -16.25 -23.60 2.44
CA LEU A 476 -15.18 -22.67 2.79
C LEU A 476 -15.54 -21.77 3.98
N ARG A 477 -16.84 -21.60 4.29
CA ARG A 477 -17.34 -20.60 5.25
C ARG A 477 -16.68 -20.68 6.63
N HIS A 478 -16.51 -21.89 7.17
CA HIS A 478 -15.87 -22.10 8.48
C HIS A 478 -14.36 -21.82 8.52
N ARG A 479 -13.74 -21.60 7.36
CA ARG A 479 -12.30 -21.30 7.23
C ARG A 479 -12.03 -19.83 6.92
N ILE A 480 -13.08 -19.03 6.81
CA ILE A 480 -13.00 -17.59 6.59
C ILE A 480 -13.37 -16.90 7.90
N HIS A 481 -12.46 -16.04 8.35
CA HIS A 481 -12.52 -15.33 9.62
C HIS A 481 -12.50 -13.83 9.34
N ILE A 482 -13.39 -13.07 9.95
CA ILE A 482 -13.53 -11.64 9.69
C ILE A 482 -13.51 -10.92 11.04
N LYS A 483 -12.56 -10.02 11.21
CA LYS A 483 -12.44 -9.16 12.39
C LYS A 483 -12.47 -7.70 11.96
N GLU A 484 -13.57 -7.04 12.28
CA GLU A 484 -13.66 -5.58 12.28
C GLU A 484 -13.18 -5.05 13.63
N PHE A 485 -12.19 -4.17 13.61
CA PHE A 485 -11.62 -3.57 14.82
C PHE A 485 -12.51 -2.46 15.38
N ASN A 486 -12.43 -2.18 16.69
CA ASN A 486 -13.23 -1.11 17.31
C ASN A 486 -12.74 0.28 16.88
N ALA A 487 -13.64 1.27 16.89
CA ALA A 487 -13.32 2.67 16.64
C ALA A 487 -13.41 3.54 17.90
N GLY A 488 -12.49 4.50 18.03
CA GLY A 488 -12.54 5.56 19.03
C GLY A 488 -11.26 5.69 19.84
N VAL A 489 -11.12 6.82 20.53
CA VAL A 489 -9.91 7.13 21.32
C VAL A 489 -9.65 6.06 22.40
N SER A 490 -10.72 5.54 23.01
CA SER A 490 -10.63 4.48 24.03
C SER A 490 -10.11 3.13 23.50
N ALA A 491 -10.11 2.92 22.19
CA ALA A 491 -9.63 1.70 21.53
C ALA A 491 -8.27 1.87 20.84
N GLN A 492 -7.68 3.08 20.84
CA GLN A 492 -6.50 3.39 20.03
C GLN A 492 -5.23 2.59 20.40
N ASP A 493 -5.18 2.06 21.62
CA ASP A 493 -4.06 1.29 22.16
C ASP A 493 -4.28 -0.23 22.00
N THR A 494 -5.46 -0.64 21.55
CA THR A 494 -5.85 -2.05 21.39
C THR A 494 -6.25 -2.42 19.97
N ASP A 495 -6.68 -1.44 19.17
CA ASP A 495 -7.30 -1.61 17.87
C ASP A 495 -6.80 -0.56 16.87
N PRO A 496 -6.49 -0.94 15.60
CA PRO A 496 -6.12 0.03 14.58
C PRO A 496 -7.25 1.04 14.33
N GLN A 497 -6.88 2.32 14.34
CA GLN A 497 -7.79 3.45 14.08
C GLN A 497 -7.59 4.06 12.70
N GLY A 498 -6.47 3.76 12.03
CA GLY A 498 -6.13 4.27 10.71
C GLY A 498 -5.48 3.21 9.83
N HIS A 499 -5.55 3.42 8.51
CA HIS A 499 -5.20 2.42 7.50
C HIS A 499 -3.74 1.96 7.61
N GLY A 500 -2.83 2.88 7.92
CA GLY A 500 -1.40 2.60 8.10
C GLY A 500 -1.06 1.81 9.37
N GLN A 501 -1.94 1.84 10.38
CA GLN A 501 -1.65 1.27 11.70
C GLN A 501 -1.60 -0.26 11.71
N PHE A 502 -2.16 -0.92 10.69
CA PHE A 502 -2.06 -2.36 10.47
C PHE A 502 -0.64 -2.88 10.26
N SER A 503 0.25 -2.07 9.69
CA SER A 503 1.64 -2.48 9.46
C SER A 503 2.57 -2.09 10.62
N THR A 504 2.31 -0.94 11.24
CA THR A 504 2.97 -0.45 12.45
C THR A 504 2.02 0.54 13.12
N PRO A 505 1.66 0.41 14.41
CA PRO A 505 2.26 -0.47 15.44
C PRO A 505 1.55 -1.83 15.65
N PHE A 506 0.58 -2.22 14.83
CA PHE A 506 -0.14 -3.48 15.03
C PHE A 506 0.76 -4.71 14.82
N SER A 507 0.79 -5.61 15.81
CA SER A 507 1.59 -6.84 15.82
C SER A 507 0.94 -7.95 15.00
N PHE A 508 0.83 -7.76 13.68
CA PHE A 508 0.13 -8.68 12.77
C PHE A 508 0.70 -10.11 12.74
N TRP A 509 1.93 -10.32 13.20
CA TRP A 509 2.55 -11.63 13.31
C TRP A 509 2.04 -12.48 14.48
N LYS A 510 1.31 -11.89 15.43
CA LYS A 510 0.71 -12.57 16.58
C LYS A 510 -0.70 -13.03 16.25
N GLN A 511 -0.91 -14.34 16.06
CA GLN A 511 -2.19 -14.89 15.62
C GLN A 511 -3.37 -14.48 16.53
N GLU A 512 -3.14 -14.43 17.84
CA GLU A 512 -4.10 -13.99 18.85
C GLU A 512 -4.64 -12.57 18.61
N CYS A 513 -3.88 -11.71 17.91
CA CYS A 513 -4.31 -10.33 17.67
C CYS A 513 -5.39 -10.20 16.60
N TRP A 514 -5.51 -11.20 15.72
CA TRP A 514 -6.39 -11.17 14.56
C TRP A 514 -7.41 -12.31 14.50
N GLN A 515 -7.37 -13.25 15.44
CA GLN A 515 -8.49 -14.19 15.60
C GLN A 515 -9.75 -13.44 16.06
N PRO A 516 -10.92 -13.66 15.41
CA PRO A 516 -12.17 -13.00 15.81
C PRO A 516 -12.53 -13.27 17.28
N LYS A 517 -12.34 -14.51 17.74
CA LYS A 517 -12.64 -14.93 19.12
C LYS A 517 -11.70 -14.36 20.20
N SER A 518 -10.59 -13.75 19.81
CA SER A 518 -9.61 -13.20 20.74
C SER A 518 -9.90 -11.72 20.99
N PRO A 519 -10.12 -11.30 22.25
CA PRO A 519 -10.32 -9.89 22.56
C PRO A 519 -9.07 -9.11 22.16
N SER A 520 -9.29 -7.93 21.58
CA SER A 520 -8.19 -7.02 21.29
C SER A 520 -7.50 -6.60 22.59
N SER A 521 -6.17 -6.66 22.58
CA SER A 521 -5.31 -6.46 23.75
C SER A 521 -4.24 -5.44 23.42
N SER A 522 -3.80 -4.68 24.41
CA SER A 522 -2.65 -3.76 24.26
C SER A 522 -1.37 -4.50 23.87
N THR A 523 -1.28 -5.80 24.17
CA THR A 523 -0.16 -6.67 23.73
C THR A 523 -0.08 -6.86 22.22
N CYS A 524 -1.12 -6.46 21.49
CA CYS A 524 -1.18 -6.46 20.03
C CYS A 524 -0.64 -5.18 19.39
N PHE A 525 -0.21 -4.22 20.20
CA PHE A 525 0.40 -2.98 19.77
C PHE A 525 1.83 -2.96 20.28
N THR A 526 2.78 -2.67 19.39
CA THR A 526 4.17 -2.42 19.82
C THR A 526 4.21 -1.10 20.59
N GLU A 527 4.93 -1.06 21.71
CA GLU A 527 5.19 0.19 22.43
C GLU A 527 5.84 1.20 21.47
N ARG A 528 5.35 2.44 21.49
CA ARG A 528 5.76 3.52 20.58
C ARG A 528 7.13 4.08 20.90
#